data_AF-A0AA37L6P7-F1
#
_entry.id   AF-A0AA37L6P7-F1
#
_cell.length_a   1.000
_cell.length_b   1.000
_cell.length_c   1.000
_cell.angle_alpha   90.00
_cell.angle_beta   90.00
_cell.angle_gamma   90.00
#
_symmetry.space_group_name_H-M   'P 1'
#
loop_
_entity.id
_entity.type
_entity.pdbx_description
1 polymer ?
#
loop_
_entity_poly.entity_id
_entity_poly.type
_entity_poly.pdbx_seq_one_letter_code
_entity_poly.pdbx_strand_id
1 'polypeptide(L)'
;MIRYSVSKVANLLFAQELQRLMDEQGLPILSISVHPGAVASDGSKEIGNLVFSLLRAAIVISTDQGAVTPLFAATASEVRETPDKFKGKYLEPFGKVVTPNIVANDMEQVRGMWQNTTTEVSKYLSEIGVAPLEQW
;
A
#
# COMPACT_ATOMS: atom_id res chain seq x y z
N MET A 1 9.27 9.84 -11.96
CA MET A 1 8.69 10.16 -10.64
C MET A 1 7.18 10.01 -10.60
N ILE A 2 6.40 10.72 -11.43
CA ILE A 2 4.92 10.66 -11.38
C ILE A 2 4.35 9.23 -11.48
N ARG A 3 4.77 8.43 -12.47
CA ARG A 3 4.29 7.04 -12.61
C ARG A 3 4.54 6.17 -11.38
N TYR A 4 5.70 6.35 -10.75
CA TYR A 4 6.05 5.64 -9.51
C TYR A 4 5.19 6.12 -8.34
N SER A 5 5.01 7.43 -8.18
CA SER A 5 4.13 7.99 -7.15
C SER A 5 2.69 7.48 -7.32
N VAL A 6 2.18 7.46 -8.54
CA VAL A 6 0.84 6.93 -8.86
C VAL A 6 0.74 5.45 -8.51
N SER A 7 1.75 4.63 -8.83
CA SER A 7 1.71 3.21 -8.47
C SER A 7 1.76 2.97 -6.95
N LYS A 8 2.46 3.82 -6.19
CA LYS A 8 2.46 3.75 -4.71
C LYS A 8 1.14 4.21 -4.10
N VAL A 9 0.49 5.23 -4.68
CA VAL A 9 -0.87 5.61 -4.28
C VAL A 9 -1.85 4.47 -4.60
N ALA A 10 -1.73 3.81 -5.75
CA ALA A 10 -2.61 2.69 -6.11
C ALA A 10 -2.59 1.54 -5.08
N ASN A 11 -1.42 1.22 -4.50
CA ASN A 11 -1.32 0.22 -3.42
C ASN A 11 -2.14 0.61 -2.18
N LEU A 12 -2.14 1.89 -1.81
CA LEU A 12 -2.94 2.41 -0.70
C LEU A 12 -4.44 2.33 -1.02
N LEU A 13 -4.85 2.81 -2.20
CA LEU A 13 -6.25 2.74 -2.63
C LEU A 13 -6.74 1.27 -2.67
N PHE A 14 -5.86 0.35 -3.09
CA PHE A 14 -6.15 -1.08 -3.13
C PHE A 14 -6.42 -1.62 -1.73
N ALA A 15 -5.56 -1.27 -0.76
CA ALA A 15 -5.75 -1.73 0.61
C ALA A 15 -7.06 -1.19 1.22
N GLN A 16 -7.43 0.06 0.93
CA GLN A 16 -8.68 0.69 1.37
C GLN A 16 -9.91 -0.02 0.80
N GLU A 17 -9.95 -0.21 -0.53
CA GLU A 17 -11.09 -0.86 -1.17
C GLU A 17 -11.21 -2.33 -0.79
N LEU A 18 -10.08 -3.05 -0.70
CA LEU A 18 -10.06 -4.42 -0.22
C LEU A 18 -10.61 -4.51 1.21
N GLN A 19 -10.26 -3.58 2.11
CA GLN A 19 -10.85 -3.57 3.45
C GLN A 19 -12.36 -3.35 3.40
N ARG A 20 -12.85 -2.42 2.56
CA ARG A 20 -14.29 -2.15 2.43
C ARG A 20 -15.04 -3.42 1.99
N LEU A 21 -14.52 -4.12 0.99
CA LEU A 21 -15.11 -5.35 0.47
C LEU A 21 -15.10 -6.47 1.52
N MET A 22 -13.99 -6.63 2.26
CA MET A 22 -13.90 -7.60 3.35
C MET A 22 -14.90 -7.30 4.47
N ASP A 23 -15.05 -6.03 4.85
CA ASP A 23 -16.02 -5.59 5.85
C ASP A 23 -17.46 -5.88 5.39
N GLU A 24 -17.79 -5.61 4.12
CA GLU A 24 -19.12 -5.88 3.53
C GLU A 24 -19.47 -7.38 3.50
N GLN A 25 -18.47 -8.23 3.28
CA GLN A 25 -18.64 -9.69 3.32
C GLN A 25 -18.54 -10.27 4.74
N GLY A 26 -18.29 -9.45 5.77
CA GLY A 26 -18.11 -9.91 7.15
C GLY A 26 -16.85 -10.77 7.36
N LEU A 27 -15.85 -10.63 6.49
CA LEU A 27 -14.61 -11.40 6.56
C LEU A 27 -13.67 -10.80 7.61
N PRO A 28 -13.19 -11.59 8.58
CA PRO A 28 -12.37 -11.08 9.67
C PRO A 28 -10.89 -10.92 9.25
N ILE A 29 -10.65 -10.32 8.08
CA ILE A 29 -9.35 -10.09 7.46
C ILE A 29 -9.02 -8.59 7.52
N LEU A 30 -7.77 -8.26 7.83
CA LEU A 30 -7.28 -6.88 7.85
C LEU A 30 -6.41 -6.62 6.63
N SER A 31 -6.82 -5.66 5.82
CA SER A 31 -6.06 -5.08 4.72
C SER A 31 -5.46 -3.77 5.19
N ILE A 32 -4.13 -3.68 5.19
CA ILE A 32 -3.37 -2.54 5.73
C ILE A 32 -2.27 -2.21 4.73
N SER A 33 -2.14 -0.94 4.35
CA SER A 33 -1.01 -0.48 3.53
C SER A 33 0.11 0.05 4.42
N VAL A 34 1.35 -0.25 4.03
CA VAL A 34 2.53 0.08 4.81
C VAL A 34 3.59 0.75 3.93
N HIS A 35 4.30 1.70 4.51
CA HIS A 35 5.50 2.28 3.94
C HIS A 35 6.66 2.10 4.92
N PRO A 36 7.73 1.40 4.52
CA PRO A 36 8.82 1.06 5.42
C PRO A 36 9.70 2.28 5.73
N GLY A 37 9.53 3.41 5.04
CA GLY A 37 10.42 4.57 5.12
C GLY A 37 11.36 4.64 3.93
N ALA A 38 12.28 5.59 3.95
CA ALA A 38 13.38 5.62 2.99
C ALA A 38 14.38 4.51 3.37
N VAL A 39 14.20 3.29 2.87
CA VAL A 39 15.12 2.19 3.16
C VAL A 39 16.28 2.20 2.17
N ALA A 40 17.51 1.97 2.64
CA ALA A 40 18.71 1.80 1.83
C ALA A 40 18.71 0.47 1.04
N SER A 41 17.70 0.26 0.20
CA SER A 41 17.61 -0.89 -0.69
C SER A 41 18.42 -0.67 -1.98
N ASP A 42 18.85 -1.73 -2.64
CA ASP A 42 19.61 -1.61 -3.90
C ASP A 42 18.83 -0.85 -5.00
N GLY A 43 17.50 -0.99 -5.05
CA GLY A 43 16.65 -0.21 -5.96
C GLY A 43 16.58 1.29 -5.66
N SER A 44 16.94 1.72 -4.45
CA SER A 44 17.05 3.14 -4.10
C SER A 44 18.38 3.76 -4.55
N LYS A 45 19.41 2.96 -4.84
CA LYS A 45 20.76 3.46 -5.17
C LYS A 45 20.82 4.10 -6.56
N GLU A 46 19.99 3.63 -7.50
CA GLU A 46 19.98 4.13 -8.89
C GLU A 46 19.15 5.40 -9.10
N ILE A 47 18.42 5.87 -8.09
CA ILE A 47 17.49 7.00 -8.22
C ILE A 47 18.10 8.28 -7.65
N GLY A 48 18.69 9.14 -8.50
CA GLY A 48 18.97 10.55 -8.19
C GLY A 48 20.43 11.01 -8.35
N ASN A 49 20.62 12.33 -8.41
CA ASN A 49 21.94 12.98 -8.48
C ASN A 49 22.63 13.08 -7.09
N LEU A 50 23.87 13.56 -7.05
CA LEU A 50 24.72 13.59 -5.84
C LEU A 50 24.05 14.32 -4.65
N VAL A 51 23.27 15.38 -4.92
CA VAL A 51 22.50 16.13 -3.90
C VAL A 51 21.38 15.28 -3.31
N PHE A 52 20.66 14.53 -4.15
CA PHE A 52 19.68 13.53 -3.70
C PHE A 52 20.32 12.40 -2.89
N SER A 53 21.59 12.07 -3.13
CA SER A 53 22.32 11.06 -2.35
C SER A 53 22.63 11.52 -0.92
N LEU A 54 22.98 12.80 -0.73
CA LEU A 54 23.28 13.38 0.58
C LEU A 54 22.01 13.54 1.43
N LEU A 55 20.90 13.98 0.83
CA LEU A 55 19.59 14.07 1.51
C LEU A 55 19.03 12.67 1.85
N ARG A 56 19.28 11.66 1.00
CA ARG A 56 18.95 10.26 1.29
C ARG A 56 19.69 9.79 2.55
N ALA A 57 21.00 10.00 2.65
CA ALA A 57 21.79 9.53 3.80
C ALA A 57 21.28 10.03 5.17
N ALA A 58 20.63 11.19 5.24
CA ALA A 58 20.09 11.74 6.48
C ALA A 58 18.71 11.20 6.89
N ILE A 59 17.97 10.60 5.96
CA ILE A 59 16.57 10.13 6.16
C ILE A 59 16.50 8.60 6.00
N VAL A 60 17.57 7.99 5.51
CA VAL A 60 17.63 6.56 5.21
C VAL A 60 17.78 5.74 6.47
N ILE A 61 16.87 4.78 6.63
CA ILE A 61 16.90 3.80 7.70
C ILE A 61 17.46 2.47 7.19
N SER A 62 17.94 1.64 8.11
CA SER A 62 18.43 0.30 7.76
C SER A 62 17.30 -0.60 7.25
N THR A 63 17.66 -1.69 6.57
CA THR A 63 16.70 -2.73 6.17
C THR A 63 15.93 -3.28 7.36
N ASP A 64 16.60 -3.48 8.49
CA ASP A 64 16.00 -3.99 9.72
C ASP A 64 15.00 -3.00 10.31
N GLN A 65 15.34 -1.71 10.31
CA GLN A 65 14.42 -0.65 10.73
C GLN A 65 13.23 -0.55 9.77
N GLY A 66 13.45 -0.69 8.47
CA GLY A 66 12.38 -0.72 7.46
C GLY A 66 11.45 -1.93 7.58
N ALA A 67 11.94 -3.04 8.08
CA ALA A 67 11.13 -4.25 8.32
C ALA A 67 10.15 -4.07 9.50
N VAL A 68 10.38 -3.11 10.40
CA VAL A 68 9.54 -2.91 11.59
C VAL A 68 8.08 -2.65 11.23
N THR A 69 7.78 -1.74 10.29
CA THR A 69 6.39 -1.42 9.94
C THR A 69 5.61 -2.61 9.36
N PRO A 70 6.11 -3.35 8.34
CA PRO A 70 5.39 -4.53 7.84
C PRO A 70 5.28 -5.65 8.88
N LEU A 71 6.32 -5.89 9.69
CA LEU A 71 6.26 -6.88 10.77
C LEU A 71 5.19 -6.48 11.81
N PHE A 72 5.21 -5.23 12.25
CA PHE A 72 4.22 -4.68 13.16
C PHE A 72 2.79 -4.89 12.63
N ALA A 73 2.52 -4.46 11.39
CA ALA A 73 1.21 -4.59 10.77
C ALA A 73 0.75 -6.05 10.63
N ALA A 74 1.69 -6.98 10.41
CA ALA A 74 1.38 -8.39 10.21
C ALA A 74 1.26 -9.20 11.51
N THR A 75 1.98 -8.83 12.58
CA THR A 75 2.17 -9.73 13.74
C THR A 75 1.84 -9.13 15.09
N ALA A 76 1.70 -7.81 15.22
CA ALA A 76 1.43 -7.21 16.54
C ALA A 76 0.01 -7.54 17.01
N SER A 77 -0.13 -8.03 18.25
CA SER A 77 -1.45 -8.36 18.82
C SER A 77 -2.36 -7.15 18.86
N GLU A 78 -1.82 -5.95 19.16
CA GLU A 78 -2.61 -4.71 19.18
C GLU A 78 -3.30 -4.42 17.85
N VAL A 79 -2.70 -4.80 16.71
CA VAL A 79 -3.28 -4.60 15.39
C VAL A 79 -4.56 -5.43 15.24
N ARG A 80 -4.54 -6.65 15.79
CA ARG A 80 -5.70 -7.54 15.78
C ARG A 80 -6.73 -7.17 16.84
N GLU A 81 -6.29 -6.72 18.01
CA GLU A 81 -7.14 -6.34 19.14
C GLU A 81 -7.86 -5.00 18.90
N THR A 82 -7.30 -4.13 18.06
CA THR A 82 -7.87 -2.81 17.74
C THR A 82 -8.04 -2.60 16.23
N PRO A 83 -8.84 -3.44 15.53
CA PRO A 83 -8.90 -3.45 14.07
C PRO A 83 -9.33 -2.10 13.49
N ASP A 84 -10.23 -1.36 14.15
CA ASP A 84 -10.71 -0.05 13.68
C ASP A 84 -9.60 1.03 13.61
N LYS A 85 -8.51 0.85 14.38
CA LYS A 85 -7.35 1.74 14.34
C LYS A 85 -6.48 1.50 13.10
N PHE A 86 -6.53 0.30 12.50
CA PHE A 86 -5.55 -0.13 11.48
C PHE A 86 -6.16 -0.56 10.15
N LYS A 87 -7.38 -1.10 10.14
CA LYS A 87 -8.04 -1.63 8.95
C LYS A 87 -8.22 -0.54 7.89
N GLY A 88 -7.79 -0.82 6.66
CA GLY A 88 -7.81 0.13 5.54
C GLY A 88 -6.94 1.37 5.76
N LYS A 89 -6.07 1.40 6.77
CA LYS A 89 -5.20 2.56 7.05
C LYS A 89 -3.85 2.45 6.36
N TYR A 90 -3.11 3.56 6.42
CA TYR A 90 -1.75 3.71 5.94
C TYR A 90 -0.80 3.87 7.12
N LEU A 91 0.21 3.00 7.18
CA LEU A 91 1.23 3.03 8.22
C LEU A 91 2.57 3.48 7.65
N GLU A 92 3.19 4.40 8.35
CA GLU A 92 4.55 4.90 8.09
C GLU A 92 5.57 4.22 9.02
N PRO A 93 6.88 4.55 8.93
CA PRO A 93 7.91 3.95 9.77
C PRO A 93 7.52 3.82 11.24
N PHE A 94 7.82 2.66 11.81
CA PHE A 94 7.53 2.29 13.21
C PHE A 94 6.03 2.16 13.52
N GLY A 95 5.23 1.72 12.54
CA GLY A 95 3.82 1.36 12.75
C GLY A 95 2.88 2.55 12.95
N LYS A 96 3.33 3.77 12.63
CA LYS A 96 2.55 4.99 12.84
C LYS A 96 1.42 5.09 11.82
N VAL A 97 0.17 5.10 12.29
CA VAL A 97 -0.99 5.41 11.45
C VAL A 97 -0.94 6.89 11.06
N VAL A 98 -1.01 7.18 9.77
CA VAL A 98 -0.96 8.55 9.24
C VAL A 98 -2.10 8.79 8.25
N THR A 99 -2.53 10.05 8.15
CA THR A 99 -3.45 10.47 7.10
C THR A 99 -2.66 10.62 5.79
N PRO A 100 -3.00 9.85 4.74
CA PRO A 100 -2.31 9.96 3.46
C PRO A 100 -2.67 11.28 2.75
N ASN A 101 -2.04 11.52 1.61
CA ASN A 101 -2.39 12.65 0.76
C ASN A 101 -3.90 12.64 0.41
N ILE A 102 -4.51 13.83 0.27
CA ILE A 102 -5.93 14.03 -0.06
C ILE A 102 -6.43 13.19 -1.24
N VAL A 103 -5.57 12.91 -2.23
CA VAL A 103 -5.91 12.03 -3.36
C VAL A 103 -6.41 10.65 -2.93
N ALA A 104 -5.97 10.15 -1.77
CA ALA A 104 -6.37 8.86 -1.20
C ALA A 104 -7.57 8.93 -0.24
N ASN A 105 -8.17 10.10 -0.09
CA ASN A 105 -9.41 10.27 0.67
C ASN A 105 -10.65 10.37 -0.24
N ASP A 106 -10.45 10.36 -1.56
CA ASP A 106 -11.52 10.40 -2.55
C ASP A 106 -12.02 8.99 -2.85
N MET A 107 -13.21 8.66 -2.37
CA MET A 107 -13.82 7.34 -2.55
C MET A 107 -14.17 7.03 -4.01
N GLU A 108 -14.37 8.05 -4.85
CA GLU A 108 -14.57 7.85 -6.29
C GLU A 108 -13.26 7.32 -6.91
N GLN A 109 -12.11 7.89 -6.52
CA GLN A 109 -10.81 7.43 -6.98
C GLN A 109 -10.45 6.04 -6.45
N VAL A 110 -10.75 5.76 -5.17
CA VAL A 110 -10.53 4.44 -4.56
C VAL A 110 -11.27 3.35 -5.35
N ARG A 111 -12.58 3.55 -5.58
CA ARG A 111 -13.42 2.61 -6.34
C ARG A 111 -13.03 2.55 -7.81
N GLY A 112 -12.74 3.69 -8.43
CA GLY A 112 -12.29 3.77 -9.81
C GLY A 112 -10.99 3.01 -10.05
N MET A 113 -10.03 3.10 -9.12
CA MET A 113 -8.79 2.31 -9.19
C MET A 113 -9.08 0.81 -9.18
N TRP A 114 -9.96 0.33 -8.28
CA TRP A 114 -10.34 -1.07 -8.20
C TRP A 114 -11.05 -1.56 -9.47
N GLN A 115 -12.04 -0.81 -9.96
CA GLN A 115 -12.82 -1.15 -11.14
C GLN A 115 -11.95 -1.20 -12.40
N ASN A 116 -11.11 -0.18 -12.61
CA ASN A 116 -10.21 -0.11 -13.75
C ASN A 116 -9.20 -1.25 -13.72
N THR A 117 -8.59 -1.52 -12.54
CA THR A 117 -7.63 -2.62 -12.39
C THR A 117 -8.29 -3.97 -12.66
N THR A 118 -9.47 -4.21 -12.09
CA THR A 118 -10.22 -5.46 -12.30
C THR A 118 -10.58 -5.66 -13.77
N THR A 119 -10.99 -4.59 -14.46
CA THR A 119 -11.35 -4.61 -15.88
C THR A 119 -10.14 -4.93 -16.75
N GLU A 120 -9.04 -4.20 -16.58
CA GLU A 120 -7.83 -4.39 -17.40
C GLU A 120 -7.16 -5.75 -17.14
N VAL A 121 -7.12 -6.21 -15.87
CA VAL A 121 -6.59 -7.54 -15.54
C VAL A 121 -7.49 -8.63 -16.13
N SER A 122 -8.82 -8.52 -16.02
CA SER A 122 -9.75 -9.51 -16.59
C SER A 122 -9.65 -9.58 -18.12
N LYS A 123 -9.47 -8.43 -18.78
CA LYS A 123 -9.21 -8.35 -20.21
C LYS A 123 -7.92 -9.09 -20.57
N TYR A 124 -6.82 -8.80 -19.87
CA TYR A 124 -5.54 -9.48 -20.10
C TYR A 124 -5.63 -11.00 -19.85
N LEU A 125 -6.29 -11.44 -18.78
CA LEU A 125 -6.51 -12.87 -18.50
C LEU A 125 -7.26 -13.55 -19.65
N SER A 126 -8.30 -12.90 -20.17
CA SER A 126 -9.07 -13.42 -21.31
C SER A 126 -8.22 -13.52 -22.58
N GLU A 127 -7.35 -12.55 -22.85
CA GLU A 127 -6.42 -12.57 -24.00
C GLU A 127 -5.44 -13.75 -23.96
N ILE A 128 -5.05 -14.19 -22.75
CA ILE A 128 -4.16 -15.35 -22.56
C ILE A 128 -4.92 -16.67 -22.32
N GLY A 129 -6.23 -16.70 -22.50
CA GLY A 129 -7.07 -17.90 -22.36
C GLY A 129 -7.35 -18.32 -20.91
N VAL A 130 -7.21 -17.41 -19.94
CA VAL A 130 -7.53 -17.61 -18.53
C VAL A 130 -8.87 -16.96 -18.20
N ALA A 131 -9.66 -17.55 -17.29
CA ALA A 131 -10.93 -16.98 -16.87
C ALA A 131 -10.74 -15.56 -16.27
N PRO A 132 -11.69 -14.64 -16.48
CA PRO A 132 -11.64 -13.31 -15.86
C PRO A 132 -11.74 -13.40 -14.33
N LEU A 133 -11.42 -12.31 -13.65
CA LEU A 133 -11.51 -12.25 -12.19
C LEU A 133 -12.96 -12.42 -11.71
N GLU A 134 -13.12 -13.08 -10.56
CA GLU A 134 -14.41 -13.17 -9.88
C GLU A 134 -14.87 -11.81 -9.34
N GLN A 135 -16.18 -11.66 -9.20
CA GLN A 135 -16.77 -10.46 -8.59
C GLN A 135 -16.62 -10.53 -7.06
N TRP A 136 -16.33 -9.38 -6.46
CA TRP A 136 -16.16 -9.17 -5.02
C TRP A 136 -17.37 -8.47 -4.40
#